data_AF-A0A2K0UD09-F1
#
_entry.id   AF-A0A2K0UD09-F1
#
_cell.length_a   1.000
_cell.length_b   1.000
_cell.length_c   1.000
_cell.angle_alpha   90.00
_cell.angle_beta   90.00
_cell.angle_gamma   90.00
#
_symmetry.space_group_name_H-M   'P 1'
#
loop_
_entity.id
_entity.type
_entity.pdbx_description
1 polymer ?
#
loop_
_entity_poly.entity_id
_entity_poly.type
_entity_poly.pdbx_seq_one_letter_code
_entity_poly.pdbx_strand_id
1 'polypeptide(L)'
;MDHWDPALVNPLAAQRPVLLIDNAGVGRSEGDIPDTFAGWAAHYSAVIRQILGQGSKVDVLGYSMGGCVAQLMALNAPEQVRRLVLCGTIPSSGDGVKPSPDGKAFKRLKAARTAEEEQQAFEEGSFVQRSERSREAGKRAWKRIANGRSDSGEVRCEPVPPGPAHKQALAFVRFMDKKNASEGSYDRLAQLRLPVLIANGEVSSRVCFYPPPPLILILAAAPLTNGSNIRRATA
;
A
#
# COMPACT_ATOMS: atom_id res chain seq x y z
N MET A 1 2.77 -5.01 -9.35
CA MET A 1 3.68 -4.15 -8.56
C MET A 1 3.72 -2.71 -9.09
N ASP A 2 2.88 -2.36 -10.07
CA ASP A 2 3.22 -1.35 -11.09
C ASP A 2 2.71 0.05 -10.72
N HIS A 3 2.22 0.20 -9.50
CA HIS A 3 1.64 1.41 -8.94
C HIS A 3 2.64 2.18 -8.06
N TRP A 4 3.90 1.75 -8.04
CA TRP A 4 4.99 2.47 -7.41
C TRP A 4 5.66 3.45 -8.36
N ASP A 5 5.91 4.67 -7.87
CA ASP A 5 6.66 5.67 -8.62
C ASP A 5 8.14 5.26 -8.72
N PRO A 6 8.71 5.07 -9.92
CA PRO A 6 10.12 4.73 -10.07
C PRO A 6 11.07 5.80 -9.52
N ALA A 7 10.63 7.07 -9.39
CA ALA A 7 11.41 8.10 -8.71
C ALA A 7 11.52 7.90 -7.19
N LEU A 8 10.66 7.08 -6.59
CA LEU A 8 10.81 6.60 -5.22
C LEU A 8 11.59 5.28 -5.16
N VAL A 9 11.25 4.31 -6.01
CA VAL A 9 11.82 2.96 -5.93
C VAL A 9 13.28 2.90 -6.40
N ASN A 10 13.61 3.51 -7.54
CA ASN A 10 14.93 3.34 -8.16
C ASN A 10 16.07 3.89 -7.29
N PRO A 11 15.97 5.08 -6.64
CA PRO A 11 16.99 5.56 -5.72
C PRO A 11 17.17 4.71 -4.45
N LEU A 12 16.12 3.98 -4.03
CA LEU A 12 16.21 3.02 -2.94
C LEU A 12 16.90 1.74 -3.42
N ALA A 13 16.47 1.17 -4.56
CA ALA A 13 17.04 -0.02 -5.17
C ALA A 13 18.54 0.12 -5.48
N ALA A 14 18.98 1.32 -5.88
CA ALA A 14 20.39 1.64 -6.12
C ALA A 14 21.28 1.58 -4.85
N GLN A 15 20.70 1.59 -3.64
CA GLN A 15 21.43 1.61 -2.36
C GLN A 15 21.22 0.35 -1.50
N ARG A 16 20.21 -0.47 -1.82
CA ARG A 16 19.83 -1.67 -1.06
C ARG A 16 18.89 -2.52 -1.92
N PRO A 17 18.84 -3.85 -1.74
CA PRO A 17 17.81 -4.63 -2.41
C PRO A 17 16.43 -4.21 -1.90
N VAL A 18 15.46 -4.17 -2.81
CA VAL A 18 14.07 -3.80 -2.56
C VAL A 18 13.19 -4.97 -2.97
N LEU A 19 12.28 -5.37 -2.09
CA LEU A 19 11.22 -6.32 -2.43
C LEU A 19 9.94 -5.52 -2.72
N LEU A 20 9.45 -5.60 -3.96
CA LEU A 20 8.09 -5.23 -4.30
C LEU A 20 7.28 -6.53 -4.34
N ILE A 21 6.15 -6.58 -3.64
CA ILE A 21 5.32 -7.79 -3.57
C ILE A 21 3.87 -7.41 -3.86
N ASP A 22 3.28 -7.98 -4.92
CA ASP A 22 1.83 -7.97 -5.08
C ASP A 22 1.21 -8.94 -4.07
N ASN A 23 0.15 -8.51 -3.38
CA ASN A 23 -0.55 -9.34 -2.40
C ASN A 23 -1.15 -10.60 -3.06
N ALA A 24 -1.47 -11.64 -2.27
CA ALA A 24 -2.21 -12.81 -2.76
C ALA A 24 -3.44 -12.40 -3.58
N GLY A 25 -3.66 -13.03 -4.75
CA GLY A 25 -4.79 -12.73 -5.64
C GLY A 25 -4.79 -11.33 -6.27
N VAL A 26 -3.62 -10.69 -6.40
CA VAL A 26 -3.44 -9.32 -6.96
C VAL A 26 -2.33 -9.32 -7.98
N GLY A 27 -2.51 -8.60 -9.10
CA GLY A 27 -1.47 -8.40 -10.10
C GLY A 27 -0.99 -9.73 -10.69
N ARG A 28 0.26 -10.11 -10.39
CA ARG A 28 0.86 -11.39 -10.82
C ARG A 28 0.90 -12.47 -9.72
N SER A 29 0.38 -12.18 -8.54
CA SER A 29 0.36 -13.12 -7.41
C SER A 29 -0.93 -13.94 -7.41
N GLU A 30 -0.78 -15.26 -7.34
CA GLU A 30 -1.88 -16.22 -7.21
C GLU A 30 -2.45 -16.28 -5.77
N GLY A 31 -3.39 -17.19 -5.55
CA GLY A 31 -3.98 -17.46 -4.23
C GLY A 31 -5.12 -16.53 -3.84
N ASP A 32 -5.66 -16.77 -2.65
CA ASP A 32 -6.80 -16.01 -2.11
C ASP A 32 -6.35 -14.82 -1.27
N ILE A 33 -7.01 -13.67 -1.47
CA ILE A 33 -6.92 -12.51 -0.57
C ILE A 33 -7.49 -12.92 0.80
N PRO A 34 -6.73 -12.82 1.90
CA PRO A 34 -7.26 -13.10 3.24
C PRO A 34 -8.25 -12.02 3.68
N ASP A 35 -9.24 -12.39 4.49
CA ASP A 35 -10.33 -11.48 4.90
C ASP A 35 -9.94 -10.46 5.99
N THR A 36 -8.72 -10.54 6.53
CA THR A 36 -8.22 -9.65 7.58
C THR A 36 -6.79 -9.16 7.27
N PHE A 37 -6.46 -7.93 7.68
CA PHE A 37 -5.08 -7.44 7.55
C PHE A 37 -4.07 -8.19 8.43
N ALA A 38 -4.51 -8.88 9.49
CA ALA A 38 -3.66 -9.81 10.23
C ALA A 38 -3.28 -11.01 9.35
N GLY A 39 -4.22 -11.53 8.54
CA GLY A 39 -3.95 -12.54 7.52
C GLY A 39 -3.02 -12.04 6.42
N TRP A 40 -3.19 -10.80 5.95
CA TRP A 40 -2.26 -10.19 4.97
C TRP A 40 -0.85 -10.06 5.56
N ALA A 41 -0.73 -9.62 6.82
CA ALA A 41 0.54 -9.50 7.52
C ALA A 41 1.23 -10.87 7.66
N ALA A 42 0.49 -11.91 8.06
CA ALA A 42 0.99 -13.28 8.12
C ALA A 42 1.46 -13.80 6.76
N HIS A 43 0.72 -13.51 5.68
CA HIS A 43 1.10 -13.88 4.31
C HIS A 43 2.42 -13.22 3.89
N TYR A 44 2.55 -11.90 4.02
CA TYR A 44 3.82 -11.22 3.74
C TYR A 44 4.97 -11.73 4.62
N SER A 45 4.74 -11.95 5.92
CA SER A 45 5.74 -12.55 6.82
C SER A 45 6.22 -13.93 6.36
N ALA A 46 5.32 -14.76 5.81
CA ALA A 46 5.67 -16.06 5.24
C ALA A 46 6.49 -15.93 3.96
N VAL A 47 6.07 -15.07 3.01
CA VAL A 47 6.80 -14.81 1.77
C VAL A 47 8.21 -14.29 2.03
N ILE A 48 8.39 -13.40 3.01
CA ILE A 48 9.73 -12.90 3.41
C ILE A 48 10.60 -14.04 3.94
N ARG A 49 10.06 -14.94 4.79
CA ARG A 49 10.79 -16.11 5.31
C ARG A 49 11.16 -17.09 4.19
N GLN A 50 10.31 -17.24 3.18
CA GLN A 50 10.57 -18.08 2.01
C GLN A 50 11.67 -17.51 1.10
N ILE A 51 11.69 -16.19 0.88
CA ILE A 51 12.66 -15.53 -0.02
C ILE A 51 14.01 -15.30 0.68
N LEU A 52 14.02 -14.89 1.95
CA LEU A 52 15.22 -14.44 2.68
C LEU A 52 15.66 -15.39 3.79
N GLY A 53 14.95 -16.49 4.01
CA GLY A 53 15.23 -17.46 5.08
C GLY A 53 14.60 -17.11 6.43
N GLN A 54 14.61 -18.09 7.33
CA GLN A 54 14.11 -17.94 8.70
C GLN A 54 15.01 -16.99 9.52
N GLY A 55 14.40 -16.14 10.35
CA GLY A 55 15.13 -15.13 11.14
C GLY A 55 15.61 -13.91 10.34
N SER A 56 15.30 -13.83 9.04
CA SER A 56 15.52 -12.63 8.22
C SER A 56 14.81 -11.41 8.80
N LYS A 57 15.44 -10.24 8.66
CA LYS A 57 14.91 -8.97 9.19
C LYS A 57 14.94 -7.86 8.15
N VAL A 58 13.83 -7.12 8.02
CA VAL A 58 13.61 -6.14 6.94
C VAL A 58 13.11 -4.80 7.49
N ASP A 59 13.34 -3.70 6.76
CA ASP A 59 12.55 -2.48 6.94
C ASP A 59 11.28 -2.61 6.09
N VAL A 60 10.13 -2.15 6.59
CA VAL A 60 8.84 -2.24 5.88
C VAL A 60 8.29 -0.83 5.61
N LEU A 61 8.02 -0.53 4.35
CA LEU A 61 7.27 0.65 3.91
C LEU A 61 5.88 0.21 3.47
N GLY A 62 4.85 0.76 4.10
CA GLY A 62 3.45 0.51 3.73
C GLY A 62 2.75 1.79 3.31
N TYR A 63 2.12 1.78 2.14
CA TYR A 63 1.25 2.87 1.66
C TYR A 63 -0.22 2.49 1.75
N SER A 64 -1.08 3.41 2.20
CA SER A 64 -2.53 3.20 2.31
C SER A 64 -2.85 1.91 3.09
N MET A 65 -3.64 0.98 2.55
CA MET A 65 -3.92 -0.34 3.16
C MET A 65 -2.65 -1.15 3.46
N GLY A 66 -1.60 -1.02 2.63
CA GLY A 66 -0.30 -1.64 2.90
C GLY A 66 0.35 -1.12 4.19
N GLY A 67 0.03 0.12 4.60
CA GLY A 67 0.44 0.68 5.89
C GLY A 67 -0.36 0.12 7.07
N CYS A 68 -1.63 -0.25 6.89
CA CYS A 68 -2.41 -0.99 7.90
C CYS A 68 -1.79 -2.36 8.15
N VAL A 69 -1.40 -3.05 7.08
CA VAL A 69 -0.73 -4.36 7.13
C VAL A 69 0.68 -4.26 7.72
N ALA A 70 1.46 -3.25 7.34
CA ALA A 70 2.81 -3.04 7.87
C ALA A 70 2.82 -2.82 9.40
N GLN A 71 1.82 -2.14 9.95
CA GLN A 71 1.62 -2.04 11.40
C GLN A 71 1.42 -3.41 12.03
N LEU A 72 0.54 -4.25 11.47
CA LEU A 72 0.26 -5.58 11.99
C LEU A 72 1.45 -6.55 11.83
N MET A 73 2.25 -6.43 10.76
CA MET A 73 3.52 -7.14 10.66
C MET A 73 4.48 -6.77 11.79
N ALA A 74 4.65 -5.46 12.05
CA ALA A 74 5.51 -4.96 13.11
C ALA A 74 5.04 -5.35 14.52
N LEU A 75 3.74 -5.57 14.71
CA LEU A 75 3.12 -5.99 15.97
C LEU A 75 3.07 -7.52 16.17
N ASN A 76 2.94 -8.29 15.09
CA ASN A 76 2.76 -9.75 15.14
C ASN A 76 4.05 -10.54 14.85
N ALA A 77 5.02 -9.92 14.17
CA ALA A 77 6.36 -10.45 13.91
C ALA A 77 7.44 -9.37 14.19
N PRO A 78 7.53 -8.84 15.43
CA PRO A 78 8.47 -7.77 15.80
C PRO A 78 9.95 -8.17 15.65
N GLU A 79 10.24 -9.47 15.60
CA GLU A 79 11.56 -10.00 15.30
C GLU A 79 11.97 -9.78 13.84
N GLN A 80 10.99 -9.81 12.91
CA GLN A 80 11.18 -9.70 11.46
C GLN A 80 11.18 -8.24 10.95
N VAL A 81 10.49 -7.32 11.64
CA VAL A 81 10.47 -5.89 11.27
C VAL A 81 11.50 -5.10 12.06
N ARG A 82 12.36 -4.34 11.37
CA ARG A 82 13.43 -3.53 11.98
C ARG A 82 13.15 -2.04 12.01
N ARG A 83 12.55 -1.51 10.95
CA ARG A 83 12.07 -0.12 10.86
C ARG A 83 10.77 -0.12 10.07
N LEU A 84 9.90 0.83 10.37
CA LEU A 84 8.58 0.94 9.78
C LEU A 84 8.39 2.33 9.17
N VAL A 85 7.95 2.39 7.91
CA VAL A 85 7.62 3.63 7.21
C VAL A 85 6.14 3.57 6.82
N LEU A 86 5.35 4.50 7.34
CA LEU A 86 3.90 4.55 7.17
C LEU A 86 3.52 5.77 6.32
N CYS A 87 3.07 5.53 5.09
CA CYS A 87 2.74 6.57 4.12
C CYS A 87 1.23 6.59 3.82
N GLY A 88 0.60 7.76 3.86
CA GLY A 88 -0.82 7.94 3.48
C GLY A 88 -1.77 6.90 4.09
N THR A 89 -1.58 6.54 5.36
CA THR A 89 -2.20 5.37 6.02
C THR A 89 -2.75 5.71 7.41
N ILE A 90 -3.51 4.78 7.98
CA ILE A 90 -4.28 4.92 9.21
C ILE A 90 -4.12 3.66 10.09
N PRO A 91 -4.15 3.76 11.43
CA PRO A 91 -4.33 2.60 12.29
C PRO A 91 -5.78 2.08 12.22
N SER A 92 -6.07 0.97 12.90
CA SER A 92 -7.45 0.53 13.10
C SER A 92 -8.28 1.57 13.86
N SER A 93 -9.59 1.38 13.90
CA SER A 93 -10.47 2.27 14.66
C SER A 93 -10.07 2.36 16.14
N GLY A 94 -10.13 3.59 16.66
CA GLY A 94 -9.74 3.98 18.00
C GLY A 94 -10.07 5.45 18.24
N ASP A 95 -9.70 5.99 19.39
CA ASP A 95 -10.01 7.39 19.72
C ASP A 95 -9.12 8.37 18.96
N GLY A 96 -9.73 9.45 18.46
CA GLY A 96 -9.11 10.41 17.55
C GLY A 96 -8.89 9.89 16.11
N VAL A 97 -9.04 8.60 15.85
CA VAL A 97 -8.90 8.02 14.50
C VAL A 97 -10.08 8.42 13.63
N LYS A 98 -9.80 9.23 12.60
CA LYS A 98 -10.79 9.73 11.64
C LYS A 98 -10.48 9.16 10.25
N PRO A 99 -11.24 8.17 9.74
CA PRO A 99 -11.18 7.82 8.33
C PRO A 99 -11.61 9.02 7.46
N SER A 100 -11.27 8.99 6.17
CA SER A 100 -11.72 9.99 5.19
C SER A 100 -13.26 10.14 5.26
N PRO A 101 -13.81 11.34 5.56
CA PRO A 101 -15.23 11.49 5.94
C PRO A 101 -16.24 11.03 4.87
N ASP A 102 -15.86 11.11 3.59
CA ASP A 102 -16.72 10.76 2.46
C ASP A 102 -16.25 9.50 1.70
N GLY A 103 -15.03 9.01 1.98
CA GLY A 103 -14.37 7.95 1.22
C GLY A 103 -14.26 8.24 -0.28
N LYS A 104 -14.35 9.51 -0.71
CA LYS A 104 -14.57 9.89 -2.11
C LYS A 104 -13.41 9.53 -3.03
N ALA A 105 -12.17 9.63 -2.54
CA ALA A 105 -10.99 9.14 -3.25
C ALA A 105 -11.08 7.64 -3.56
N PHE A 106 -11.39 6.82 -2.55
CA PHE A 106 -11.56 5.37 -2.67
C PHE A 106 -12.74 4.99 -3.57
N LYS A 107 -13.89 5.68 -3.44
CA LYS A 107 -15.06 5.49 -4.31
C LYS A 107 -14.76 5.82 -5.77
N ARG A 108 -14.02 6.89 -6.04
CA ARG A 108 -13.59 7.28 -7.40
C ARG A 108 -12.62 6.29 -8.01
N LEU A 109 -11.62 5.85 -7.25
CA LEU A 109 -10.69 4.81 -7.67
C LEU A 109 -11.46 3.52 -8.06
N LYS A 110 -12.40 3.09 -7.20
CA LYS A 110 -13.32 1.97 -7.49
C LYS A 110 -14.24 2.21 -8.70
N ALA A 111 -14.58 3.46 -8.99
CA ALA A 111 -15.46 3.82 -10.10
C ALA A 111 -14.73 3.96 -11.44
N ALA A 112 -13.42 4.25 -11.45
CA ALA A 112 -12.63 4.44 -12.65
C ALA A 112 -12.64 3.20 -13.57
N ARG A 113 -12.72 3.44 -14.87
CA ARG A 113 -12.70 2.45 -15.97
C ARG A 113 -11.71 2.80 -17.07
N THR A 114 -11.21 4.03 -17.10
CA THR A 114 -10.21 4.50 -18.07
C THR A 114 -8.94 5.00 -17.36
N ALA A 115 -7.83 5.07 -18.10
CA ALA A 115 -6.56 5.60 -17.58
C ALA A 115 -6.68 7.07 -17.13
N GLU A 116 -7.54 7.85 -17.79
CA GLU A 116 -7.84 9.24 -17.44
C GLU A 116 -8.62 9.34 -16.12
N GLU A 117 -9.59 8.45 -15.89
CA GLU A 117 -10.35 8.40 -14.63
C GLU A 117 -9.48 7.90 -13.48
N GLU A 118 -8.60 6.93 -13.72
CA GLU A 118 -7.61 6.47 -12.73
C GLU A 118 -6.62 7.60 -12.38
N GLN A 119 -6.12 8.33 -13.38
CA GLN A 119 -5.29 9.52 -13.18
C GLN A 119 -6.01 10.56 -12.33
N GLN A 120 -7.26 10.89 -12.66
CA GLN A 120 -8.04 11.87 -11.91
C GLN A 120 -8.31 11.40 -10.47
N ALA A 121 -8.62 10.12 -10.26
CA ALA A 121 -8.81 9.54 -8.94
C ALA A 121 -7.52 9.58 -8.10
N PHE A 122 -6.36 9.32 -8.71
CA PHE A 122 -5.05 9.42 -8.08
C PHE A 122 -4.68 10.88 -7.74
N GLU A 123 -4.80 11.81 -8.69
CA GLU A 123 -4.51 13.23 -8.46
C GLU A 123 -5.40 13.83 -7.36
N GLU A 124 -6.72 13.66 -7.47
CA GLU A 124 -7.66 14.23 -6.50
C GLU A 124 -7.68 13.48 -5.15
N GLY A 125 -7.25 12.22 -5.11
CA GLY A 125 -7.21 11.40 -3.91
C GLY A 125 -5.91 11.52 -3.09
N SER A 126 -4.77 11.67 -3.76
CA SER A 126 -3.44 11.64 -3.13
C SER A 126 -2.77 13.01 -3.04
N PHE A 127 -3.14 13.99 -3.90
CA PHE A 127 -2.52 15.32 -3.96
C PHE A 127 -3.50 16.42 -3.54
N VAL A 128 -4.09 16.23 -2.35
CA VAL A 128 -5.23 17.01 -1.80
C VAL A 128 -4.90 18.50 -1.58
N GLN A 129 -3.62 18.90 -1.51
CA GLN A 129 -3.26 20.32 -1.45
C GLN A 129 -3.63 21.03 -2.77
N ARG A 130 -4.44 22.08 -2.65
CA ARG A 130 -4.95 22.90 -3.76
C ARG A 130 -3.90 23.74 -4.50
N SER A 131 -2.63 23.69 -4.10
CA SER A 131 -1.56 24.45 -4.77
C SER A 131 -1.25 23.84 -6.14
N GLU A 132 -0.96 24.70 -7.11
CA GLU A 132 -0.55 24.30 -8.46
C GLU A 132 0.64 23.33 -8.42
N ARG A 133 1.66 23.65 -7.61
CA ARG A 133 2.83 22.80 -7.34
C ARG A 133 2.46 21.37 -6.91
N SER A 134 1.44 21.19 -6.06
CA SER A 134 0.96 19.88 -5.61
C SER A 134 0.31 19.10 -6.76
N ARG A 135 -0.59 19.75 -7.51
CA ARG A 135 -1.28 19.17 -8.67
C ARG A 135 -0.29 18.75 -9.76
N GLU A 136 0.69 19.59 -10.05
CA GLU A 136 1.77 19.24 -10.98
C GLU A 136 2.65 18.09 -10.46
N ALA A 137 2.95 18.03 -9.16
CA ALA A 137 3.70 16.92 -8.58
C ALA A 137 2.93 15.60 -8.75
N GLY A 138 1.62 15.60 -8.54
CA GLY A 138 0.73 14.48 -8.83
C GLY A 138 0.76 14.06 -10.30
N LYS A 139 0.62 15.00 -11.23
CA LYS A 139 0.75 14.76 -12.68
C LYS A 139 2.10 14.16 -13.07
N ARG A 140 3.20 14.68 -12.50
CA ARG A 140 4.55 14.17 -12.75
C ARG A 140 4.74 12.76 -12.17
N ALA A 141 4.19 12.47 -10.98
CA ALA A 141 4.21 11.14 -10.38
C ALA A 141 3.37 10.15 -11.20
N TRP A 142 2.14 10.50 -11.60
CA TRP A 142 1.29 9.64 -12.42
C TRP A 142 1.96 9.28 -13.75
N LYS A 143 2.52 10.26 -14.48
CA LYS A 143 3.27 10.00 -15.72
C LYS A 143 4.41 8.99 -15.53
N ARG A 144 5.16 9.08 -14.42
CA ARG A 144 6.22 8.11 -14.09
C ARG A 144 5.69 6.73 -13.71
N ILE A 145 4.57 6.67 -12.98
CA ILE A 145 3.91 5.41 -12.63
C ILE A 145 3.42 4.72 -13.90
N ALA A 146 2.60 5.40 -14.70
CA ALA A 146 2.02 4.88 -15.94
C ALA A 146 3.09 4.37 -16.91
N ASN A 147 4.16 5.15 -17.13
CA ASN A 147 5.23 4.83 -18.07
C ASN A 147 6.40 4.03 -17.43
N GLY A 148 6.31 3.66 -16.15
CA GLY A 148 7.45 3.10 -15.38
C GLY A 148 7.97 1.73 -15.84
N ARG A 149 7.37 1.14 -16.88
CA ARG A 149 7.75 -0.13 -17.50
C ARG A 149 7.94 -0.03 -19.02
N SER A 150 7.83 1.16 -19.60
CA SER A 150 7.99 1.38 -21.05
C SER A 150 9.36 0.92 -21.56
N ASP A 151 10.41 1.13 -20.76
CA ASP A 151 11.79 0.81 -21.15
C ASP A 151 12.14 -0.69 -21.06
N SER A 152 11.38 -1.49 -20.29
CA SER A 152 11.61 -2.93 -20.14
C SER A 152 10.73 -3.79 -21.06
N GLY A 153 9.81 -3.18 -21.81
CA GLY A 153 8.82 -3.90 -22.63
C GLY A 153 7.79 -4.70 -21.82
N GLU A 154 7.80 -4.62 -20.48
CA GLU A 154 6.86 -5.34 -19.64
C GLU A 154 5.48 -4.68 -19.63
N VAL A 155 4.47 -5.42 -20.06
CA VAL A 155 3.06 -5.01 -19.95
C VAL A 155 2.68 -4.85 -18.47
N ARG A 156 2.01 -3.73 -18.15
CA ARG A 156 1.42 -3.50 -16.83
C ARG A 156 0.38 -4.56 -16.53
N CYS A 157 0.22 -4.91 -15.26
CA CYS A 157 -0.89 -5.76 -14.83
C CYS A 157 -2.21 -5.03 -15.07
N GLU A 158 -3.21 -5.79 -15.54
CA GLU A 158 -4.61 -5.34 -15.53
C GLU A 158 -5.05 -4.95 -14.10
N PRO A 159 -6.03 -4.04 -13.96
CA PRO A 159 -6.58 -3.68 -12.66
C PRO A 159 -7.15 -4.88 -11.88
N VAL A 160 -7.20 -4.76 -10.55
CA VAL A 160 -7.69 -5.84 -9.68
C VAL A 160 -9.14 -6.19 -9.99
N PRO A 161 -9.49 -7.43 -10.36
CA PRO A 161 -10.86 -7.77 -10.75
C PRO A 161 -11.90 -7.52 -9.64
N PRO A 162 -13.19 -7.31 -9.97
CA PRO A 162 -14.23 -6.89 -9.01
C PRO A 162 -14.34 -7.74 -7.74
N GLY A 163 -14.20 -9.06 -7.85
CA GLY A 163 -14.31 -9.99 -6.71
C GLY A 163 -13.14 -9.85 -5.72
N PRO A 164 -11.89 -10.05 -6.15
CA PRO A 164 -10.70 -9.73 -5.37
C PRO A 164 -10.74 -8.31 -4.80
N ALA A 165 -11.13 -7.32 -5.61
CA ALA A 165 -11.26 -5.94 -5.17
C ALA A 165 -12.31 -5.74 -4.06
N HIS A 166 -13.40 -6.50 -4.09
CA HIS A 166 -14.41 -6.49 -3.02
C HIS A 166 -13.85 -7.07 -1.71
N LYS A 167 -13.11 -8.18 -1.74
CA LYS A 167 -12.42 -8.74 -0.56
C LYS A 167 -11.50 -7.72 0.11
N GLN A 168 -10.70 -6.98 -0.68
CA GLN A 168 -9.85 -5.90 -0.19
C GLN A 168 -10.63 -4.82 0.57
N ALA A 169 -11.77 -4.38 0.02
CA ALA A 169 -12.63 -3.39 0.66
C ALA A 169 -13.26 -3.92 1.96
N LEU A 170 -13.68 -5.19 2.01
CA LEU A 170 -14.23 -5.81 3.21
C LEU A 170 -13.17 -5.93 4.33
N ALA A 171 -11.93 -6.31 4.01
CA ALA A 171 -10.83 -6.37 4.98
C ALA A 171 -10.56 -4.99 5.61
N PHE A 172 -10.60 -3.91 4.81
CA PHE A 172 -10.48 -2.54 5.33
C PHE A 172 -11.67 -2.13 6.21
N VAL A 173 -12.92 -2.43 5.78
CA VAL A 173 -14.11 -2.15 6.59
C VAL A 173 -14.07 -2.89 7.93
N ARG A 174 -13.66 -4.17 7.94
CA ARG A 174 -13.48 -4.97 9.17
C ARG A 174 -12.45 -4.34 10.11
N PHE A 175 -11.30 -3.93 9.58
CA PHE A 175 -10.22 -3.27 10.32
C PHE A 175 -10.62 -1.90 10.91
N MET A 176 -11.61 -1.23 10.31
CA MET A 176 -12.18 0.02 10.79
C MET A 176 -13.46 -0.17 11.63
N ASP A 177 -13.97 -1.39 11.82
CA ASP A 177 -15.10 -1.65 12.71
C ASP A 177 -14.60 -1.83 14.15
N LYS A 178 -15.10 -0.99 15.08
CA LYS A 178 -14.78 -1.07 16.52
C LYS A 178 -15.13 -2.43 17.13
N LYS A 179 -16.05 -3.20 16.54
CA LYS A 179 -16.36 -4.58 16.98
C LYS A 179 -15.20 -5.55 16.80
N ASN A 180 -14.29 -5.27 15.86
CA ASN A 180 -13.11 -6.10 15.56
C ASN A 180 -11.81 -5.41 16.04
N ALA A 181 -11.88 -4.45 16.98
CA ALA A 181 -10.71 -3.68 17.44
C ALA A 181 -9.56 -4.56 17.97
N SER A 182 -9.88 -5.74 18.53
CA SER A 182 -8.90 -6.75 18.98
C SER A 182 -8.03 -7.34 17.87
N GLU A 183 -8.47 -7.29 16.60
CA GLU A 183 -7.69 -7.66 15.42
C GLU A 183 -6.84 -6.50 14.88
N GLY A 184 -7.08 -5.29 15.41
CA GLY A 184 -6.51 -4.03 14.95
C GLY A 184 -5.11 -3.73 15.45
N SER A 185 -4.60 -2.58 15.03
CA SER A 185 -3.30 -2.04 15.44
C SER A 185 -3.38 -1.03 16.58
N TYR A 186 -4.49 -0.27 16.70
CA TYR A 186 -4.61 0.95 17.50
C TYR A 186 -4.22 0.76 18.98
N ASP A 187 -4.94 -0.11 19.71
CA ASP A 187 -4.67 -0.39 21.14
C ASP A 187 -3.30 -1.03 21.39
N ARG A 188 -2.66 -1.51 20.31
CA ARG A 188 -1.37 -2.19 20.32
C ARG A 188 -0.22 -1.31 19.85
N LEU A 189 -0.45 -0.09 19.34
CA LEU A 189 0.63 0.78 18.82
C LEU A 189 1.72 1.05 19.87
N ALA A 190 1.33 1.16 21.14
CA ALA A 190 2.26 1.32 22.28
C ALA A 190 3.15 0.09 22.55
N GLN A 191 2.93 -1.05 21.86
CA GLN A 191 3.77 -2.26 21.90
C GLN A 191 4.94 -2.18 20.91
N LEU A 192 4.93 -1.25 19.94
CA LEU A 192 6.03 -1.07 19.01
C LEU A 192 7.33 -0.65 19.76
N ARG A 193 8.45 -1.28 19.41
CA ARG A 193 9.78 -1.07 20.02
C ARG A 193 10.86 -0.75 18.98
N LEU A 194 10.45 -0.27 17.82
CA LEU A 194 11.29 -0.06 16.64
C LEU A 194 11.08 1.35 16.05
N PRO A 195 12.06 1.91 15.31
CA PRO A 195 11.91 3.23 14.69
C PRO A 195 10.77 3.27 13.66
N VAL A 196 9.82 4.18 13.87
CA VAL A 196 8.69 4.43 12.96
C VAL A 196 8.81 5.82 12.35
N LEU A 197 8.78 5.91 11.02
CA LEU A 197 8.61 7.15 10.27
C LEU A 197 7.17 7.23 9.76
N ILE A 198 6.47 8.32 10.09
CA ILE A 198 5.12 8.58 9.57
C ILE A 198 5.23 9.68 8.51
N ALA A 199 4.93 9.34 7.27
CA ALA A 199 4.86 10.24 6.12
C ALA A 199 3.38 10.43 5.70
N ASN A 200 2.58 10.93 6.65
CA ASN A 200 1.22 11.41 6.40
C ASN A 200 1.28 12.94 6.23
N GLY A 201 0.85 13.44 5.09
CA GLY A 201 0.95 14.86 4.77
C GLY A 201 -0.23 15.67 5.32
N GLU A 202 -0.02 16.41 6.41
CA GLU A 202 -0.73 17.68 6.61
C GLU A 202 0.12 18.67 7.43
N VAL A 203 -0.23 19.96 7.38
CA VAL A 203 0.59 21.04 7.93
C VAL A 203 0.39 21.15 9.45
N SER A 204 1.17 20.41 10.22
CA SER A 204 1.82 20.96 11.44
C SER A 204 2.96 20.08 11.97
N SER A 205 4.13 20.72 12.12
CA SER A 205 5.20 20.41 13.08
C SER A 205 5.67 18.94 13.28
N ARG A 206 6.84 18.65 12.66
CA ARG A 206 7.78 17.53 12.96
C ARG A 206 7.23 16.15 12.48
N VAL A 207 7.97 15.35 11.72
CA VAL A 207 9.35 14.87 11.96
C VAL A 207 10.25 14.99 10.70
N CYS A 208 11.56 15.11 10.90
CA CYS A 208 12.58 15.04 9.85
C CYS A 208 13.82 14.25 10.34
N PHE A 209 14.65 13.81 9.37
CA PHE A 209 16.02 13.25 9.44
C PHE A 209 16.28 11.71 9.37
N TYR A 210 17.42 11.43 8.70
CA TYR A 210 17.98 10.16 8.18
C TYR A 210 19.13 9.67 9.10
N PRO A 211 19.42 8.34 9.20
CA PRO A 211 20.54 7.71 8.45
C PRO A 211 20.27 6.25 7.95
N PRO A 212 21.18 5.59 7.19
CA PRO A 212 20.93 4.32 6.45
C PRO A 212 21.38 3.03 7.22
N PRO A 213 21.57 1.84 6.60
CA PRO A 213 20.83 1.07 5.56
C PRO A 213 20.18 -0.20 6.21
N PRO A 214 19.84 -1.33 5.55
CA PRO A 214 19.50 -1.60 4.13
C PRO A 214 17.99 -1.98 3.95
N LEU A 215 17.68 -3.19 3.47
CA LEU A 215 16.47 -3.70 2.77
C LEU A 215 15.11 -3.08 3.13
N ILE A 216 14.40 -2.56 2.11
CA ILE A 216 13.02 -2.08 2.24
C ILE A 216 12.08 -3.02 1.47
N LEU A 217 11.15 -3.65 2.19
CA LEU A 217 9.94 -4.22 1.62
C LEU A 217 8.92 -3.11 1.41
N ILE A 218 8.40 -2.99 0.20
CA ILE A 218 7.40 -2.00 -0.15
C ILE A 218 6.05 -2.70 -0.40
N LEU A 219 5.09 -2.49 0.51
CA LEU A 219 3.74 -3.07 0.45
C LEU A 219 2.77 -2.13 -0.29
N ALA A 220 2.38 -2.51 -1.51
CA ALA A 220 1.26 -1.90 -2.21
C ALA A 220 -0.02 -2.74 -2.05
N ALA A 221 -1.12 -2.06 -1.72
CA ALA A 221 -2.41 -2.45 -2.25
C ALA A 221 -2.56 -1.85 -3.66
N ALA A 222 -2.98 -2.66 -4.63
CA ALA A 222 -3.28 -2.18 -5.97
C ALA A 222 -4.63 -1.41 -5.98
N PRO A 223 -4.84 -0.47 -6.92
CA PRO A 223 -6.12 0.20 -7.07
C PRO A 223 -7.22 -0.82 -7.38
N LEU A 224 -8.33 -0.69 -6.65
CA LEU A 224 -9.56 -1.43 -6.92
C LEU A 224 -10.19 -0.78 -8.15
N THR A 225 -10.38 -1.49 -9.26
CA THR A 225 -11.27 -1.01 -10.33
C THR A 225 -12.16 -2.15 -10.81
N ASN A 226 -13.41 -1.84 -11.14
CA ASN A 226 -14.42 -2.86 -11.43
C ASN A 226 -14.38 -3.22 -12.92
N GLY A 227 -13.49 -4.14 -13.29
CA GLY A 227 -13.41 -4.68 -14.65
C GLY A 227 -14.68 -5.44 -15.05
N SER A 228 -15.43 -4.91 -16.02
CA SER A 228 -16.52 -5.62 -16.69
C SER A 228 -16.40 -5.47 -18.21
N ASN A 229 -15.85 -6.48 -18.88
CA ASN A 229 -16.40 -6.97 -20.15
C ASN A 229 -15.79 -8.32 -20.55
N ILE A 230 -16.68 -9.26 -20.85
CA ILE A 230 -16.34 -10.59 -21.37
C ILE A 230 -15.98 -10.44 -22.86
N ARG A 231 -14.78 -10.91 -23.25
CA ARG A 231 -14.58 -11.50 -24.58
C ARG A 231 -13.72 -12.74 -24.46
N ARG A 232 -14.25 -13.87 -24.94
CA ARG A 232 -13.44 -15.06 -25.23
C ARG A 232 -12.49 -14.70 -26.37
N ALA A 233 -11.22 -15.01 -26.21
CA ALA A 233 -10.30 -15.18 -27.33
C ALA A 233 -9.87 -16.64 -27.34
N THR A 234 -10.40 -17.40 -28.30
CA THR A 234 -9.91 -18.72 -28.66
C THR A 234 -8.64 -18.59 -29.48
N ALA A 235 -7.61 -19.34 -29.11
CA ALA A 235 -6.65 -19.97 -30.00
C ALA A 235 -6.23 -21.28 -29.36
#